data_AF-A0A0R3N0U8-F1
#
_entry.id   AF-A0A0R3N0U8-F1
#
_cell.length_a   1.000
_cell.length_b   1.000
_cell.length_c   1.000
_cell.angle_alpha   90.00
_cell.angle_beta   90.00
_cell.angle_gamma   90.00
#
_symmetry.space_group_name_H-M   'P 1'
#
loop_
_entity.id
_entity.type
_entity.pdbx_description
1 polymer ?
#
loop_
_entity_poly.entity_id
_entity_poly.type
_entity_poly.pdbx_seq_one_letter_code
_entity_poly.pdbx_strand_id
1 'polypeptide(L)'
;MLPYLVAAIILIGLPTLYVAVRYREYRKFLAGGFFVSSGMQFYFYLANIPIPLMWTSAVQSPELSAMRGAIHFVLFLFCLYFGWFFRANRSVD
;
A
#
# COMPACT_ATOMS: atom_id res chain seq x y z
N MET A 1 -9.79 -9.12 -13.24
CA MET A 1 -8.92 -8.40 -12.27
C MET A 1 -9.69 -7.41 -11.41
N LEU A 2 -10.46 -6.49 -12.02
CA LEU A 2 -11.24 -5.47 -11.31
C LEU A 2 -12.05 -5.93 -10.07
N PRO A 3 -12.87 -7.02 -10.13
CA PRO A 3 -13.64 -7.44 -8.95
C PRO A 3 -12.75 -7.86 -7.76
N TYR A 4 -11.59 -8.46 -8.03
CA TYR A 4 -10.63 -8.83 -6.98
C TYR A 4 -9.99 -7.60 -6.34
N LEU A 5 -9.68 -6.57 -7.13
CA LEU A 5 -9.15 -5.30 -6.62
C LEU A 5 -10.20 -4.59 -5.75
N VAL A 6 -11.45 -4.54 -6.19
CA VAL A 6 -12.56 -3.96 -5.42
C VAL A 6 -12.74 -4.71 -4.10
N ALA A 7 -12.77 -6.06 -4.13
CA ALA A 7 -12.86 -6.87 -2.93
C ALA A 7 -11.69 -6.62 -1.97
N ALA A 8 -10.45 -6.56 -2.48
CA ALA A 8 -9.26 -6.28 -1.67
C ALA A 8 -9.32 -4.89 -1.02
N ILE A 9 -9.78 -3.87 -1.74
CA ILE A 9 -9.96 -2.51 -1.20
C ILE A 9 -11.01 -2.51 -0.08
N ILE A 10 -12.16 -3.14 -0.30
CA ILE A 10 -13.25 -3.14 0.69
C ILE A 10 -12.85 -3.93 1.94
N LEU A 11 -12.31 -5.14 1.76
CA LEU A 11 -12.05 -6.06 2.87
C LEU A 11 -10.76 -5.76 3.63
N ILE A 12 -9.74 -5.20 2.96
CA ILE A 12 -8.42 -4.95 3.55
C ILE A 12 -8.11 -3.46 3.55
N GLY A 13 -8.26 -2.78 2.40
CA GLY A 13 -7.90 -1.38 2.24
C GLY A 13 -8.65 -0.43 3.19
N LEU A 14 -9.97 -0.54 3.30
CA LEU A 14 -10.79 0.33 4.15
C LEU A 14 -10.48 0.13 5.65
N PRO A 15 -10.42 -1.10 6.20
CA PRO A 15 -9.97 -1.31 7.57
C PRO A 15 -8.56 -0.77 7.83
N THR A 16 -7.61 -1.02 6.92
CA THR A 16 -6.24 -0.47 7.03
C THR A 16 -6.25 1.06 7.08
N LEU A 17 -7.04 1.71 6.23
CA LEU A 17 -7.17 3.17 6.22
C LEU A 17 -7.74 3.70 7.54
N TYR A 18 -8.80 3.07 8.06
CA TYR A 18 -9.41 3.45 9.34
C TYR A 18 -8.38 3.41 10.49
N VAL A 19 -7.62 2.32 10.60
CA VAL A 19 -6.60 2.17 11.64
C VAL A 19 -5.45 3.17 11.43
N ALA A 20 -5.06 3.43 10.18
CA ALA A 20 -4.01 4.41 9.84
C ALA A 20 -4.37 5.84 10.24
N VAL A 21 -5.63 6.24 10.06
CA VAL A 21 -6.11 7.56 10.51
C VAL A 21 -6.05 7.66 12.04
N ARG A 22 -6.43 6.58 12.76
CA ARG A 22 -6.54 6.60 14.21
C ARG A 22 -5.18 6.52 14.94
N TYR A 23 -4.23 5.74 14.42
CA TYR A 23 -3.00 5.40 15.15
C TYR A 23 -1.73 5.82 14.40
N ARG A 24 -0.90 6.64 15.06
CA ARG A 24 0.41 7.07 14.51
C ARG A 24 1.40 5.91 14.34
N GLU A 25 1.51 5.04 15.33
CA GLU A 25 2.44 3.89 15.26
C GLU A 25 2.07 2.93 14.13
N TYR A 26 0.78 2.78 13.85
CA TYR A 26 0.32 1.99 12.70
C TYR A 26 0.75 2.61 11.37
N ARG A 27 0.72 3.95 11.23
CA ARG A 27 1.29 4.63 10.05
C ARG A 27 2.80 4.41 9.90
N LYS A 28 3.56 4.40 10.99
CA LYS A 28 4.99 4.09 10.94
C LYS A 28 5.24 2.67 10.42
N PHE A 29 4.48 1.70 10.92
CA PHE A 29 4.51 0.33 10.43
C PHE A 29 4.15 0.24 8.93
N LEU A 30 3.04 0.88 8.53
CA LEU A 30 2.59 0.92 7.14
C LEU A 30 3.60 1.59 6.21
N ALA A 31 4.37 2.59 6.66
CA ALA A 31 5.43 3.19 5.85
C ALA A 31 6.44 2.11 5.39
N GLY A 32 6.89 1.25 6.29
CA GLY A 32 7.76 0.12 5.93
C GLY A 32 7.07 -0.88 5.00
N GLY A 33 5.82 -1.26 5.31
CA GLY A 33 5.06 -2.21 4.49
C GLY A 33 4.81 -1.72 3.06
N PHE A 34 4.45 -0.45 2.89
CA PHE A 34 4.23 0.18 1.59
C PHE A 34 5.53 0.36 0.81
N PHE A 35 6.64 0.68 1.48
CA PHE A 35 7.96 0.78 0.82
C PHE A 35 8.38 -0.56 0.22
N VAL A 36 8.33 -1.64 1.00
CA VAL A 36 8.66 -2.99 0.53
C VAL A 36 7.73 -3.42 -0.60
N SER A 37 6.42 -3.19 -0.44
CA SER A 37 5.44 -3.52 -1.47
C SER A 37 5.66 -2.76 -2.76
N SER A 38 6.00 -1.46 -2.68
CA SER A 38 6.37 -0.65 -3.84
C SER A 38 7.56 -1.24 -4.58
N GLY A 39 8.64 -1.56 -3.87
CA GLY A 39 9.85 -2.14 -4.45
C GLY A 39 9.58 -3.48 -5.13
N MET A 40 8.83 -4.37 -4.46
CA MET A 40 8.44 -5.67 -5.01
C MET A 40 7.62 -5.54 -6.31
N GLN A 41 6.60 -4.68 -6.31
CA GLN A 41 5.75 -4.45 -7.47
C GLN A 41 6.52 -3.80 -8.64
N PHE A 42 7.41 -2.86 -8.33
CA PHE A 42 8.27 -2.24 -9.33
C PHE A 42 9.27 -3.24 -9.94
N TYR A 43 9.85 -4.11 -9.12
CA TYR A 43 10.69 -5.21 -9.61
C TYR A 43 9.92 -6.14 -10.55
N PHE A 44 8.70 -6.54 -10.20
CA PHE A 44 7.88 -7.39 -11.08
C PHE A 44 7.56 -6.73 -12.42
N TYR A 45 7.37 -5.41 -12.43
CA TYR A 45 7.25 -4.67 -13.67
C TYR A 45 8.54 -4.73 -14.51
N LEU A 46 9.68 -4.36 -13.92
CA LEU A 46 10.96 -4.35 -14.65
C LEU A 46 11.37 -5.74 -15.18
N ALA A 47 11.08 -6.78 -14.41
CA ALA A 47 11.38 -8.15 -14.77
C ALA A 47 10.31 -8.80 -15.68
N ASN A 48 9.25 -8.07 -16.06
CA ASN A 48 8.11 -8.58 -16.83
C ASN A 48 7.51 -9.87 -16.23
N ILE A 49 7.38 -9.92 -14.90
CA ILE A 49 6.87 -11.09 -14.17
C ILE A 49 5.34 -10.97 -14.01
N PRO A 50 4.54 -11.82 -14.66
CA PRO A 50 3.12 -11.93 -14.38
C PRO A 50 2.90 -12.67 -13.06
N ILE A 51 1.93 -12.21 -12.25
CA ILE A 51 1.68 -12.78 -10.92
C ILE A 51 0.32 -13.47 -10.90
N PRO A 52 0.24 -14.80 -10.73
CA PRO A 52 -1.04 -15.48 -10.55
C PRO A 52 -1.64 -15.11 -9.19
N LEU A 53 -2.91 -14.72 -9.18
CA LEU A 53 -3.64 -14.58 -7.93
C LEU A 53 -3.96 -15.97 -7.40
N MET A 54 -3.38 -16.30 -6.24
CA MET A 54 -3.57 -17.61 -5.61
C MET A 54 -5.05 -17.99 -5.53
N TRP A 55 -5.36 -19.25 -5.86
CA TRP A 55 -6.71 -19.81 -5.83
C TRP A 55 -7.70 -19.21 -6.85
N THR A 56 -7.19 -18.50 -7.85
CA THR A 56 -8.00 -17.98 -8.97
C THR A 56 -7.32 -18.26 -10.30
N SER A 57 -8.06 -18.11 -11.41
CA SER A 57 -7.50 -18.10 -12.76
C SER A 57 -6.99 -16.72 -13.20
N ALA A 58 -7.03 -15.71 -12.32
CA ALA A 58 -6.65 -14.35 -12.64
C ALA A 58 -5.13 -14.17 -12.54
N VAL A 59 -4.57 -13.46 -13.53
CA VAL A 59 -3.15 -13.11 -13.57
C VAL A 59 -3.00 -11.60 -13.58
N GLN A 60 -2.19 -11.07 -12.68
CA GLN A 60 -1.81 -9.67 -12.67
C GLN A 60 -0.71 -9.44 -13.71
N SER A 61 -0.94 -8.47 -14.59
CA SER A 61 0.04 -8.10 -15.60
C SER A 61 1.17 -7.24 -15.00
N PRO A 62 2.35 -7.22 -15.65
CA PRO A 62 3.46 -6.36 -15.25
C PRO A 62 3.09 -4.86 -15.18
N GLU A 63 2.27 -4.35 -16.09
CA GLU A 63 1.83 -2.93 -16.11
C GLU A 63 0.95 -2.61 -14.90
N LEU A 64 0.10 -3.56 -14.50
CA LEU A 64 -0.67 -3.42 -13.27
C LEU A 64 0.26 -3.44 -12.05
N SER A 65 1.35 -4.20 -12.08
CA SER A 65 2.39 -4.14 -11.04
C SER A 65 3.03 -2.75 -10.97
N ALA A 66 3.34 -2.12 -12.11
CA ALA A 66 3.87 -0.75 -12.14
C ALA A 66 2.92 0.25 -11.46
N MET A 67 1.64 0.23 -11.85
CA MET A 67 0.62 1.10 -11.28
C MET A 67 0.46 0.86 -9.77
N ARG A 68 0.40 -0.40 -9.34
CA ARG A 68 0.33 -0.75 -7.92
C ARG A 68 1.57 -0.26 -7.17
N GLY A 69 2.76 -0.46 -7.73
CA GLY A 69 4.02 0.03 -7.16
C GLY A 69 3.98 1.53 -6.91
N ALA A 70 3.57 2.31 -7.92
CA ALA A 70 3.43 3.76 -7.79
C ALA A 70 2.44 4.16 -6.68
N ILE A 71 1.27 3.51 -6.60
CA ILE A 71 0.28 3.77 -5.54
C ILE A 71 0.89 3.46 -4.16
N HIS A 72 1.59 2.33 -4.00
CA HIS A 72 2.24 1.99 -2.73
C HIS A 72 3.35 2.97 -2.38
N PHE A 73 4.11 3.46 -3.37
CA PHE A 73 5.14 4.47 -3.14
C PHE A 73 4.55 5.78 -2.61
N VAL A 74 3.44 6.24 -3.20
CA VAL A 74 2.73 7.42 -2.72
C VAL A 74 2.24 7.21 -1.29
N LEU A 75 1.59 6.07 -1.01
CA LEU A 75 1.14 5.72 0.35
C LEU A 75 2.29 5.61 1.35
N PHE A 76 3.45 5.11 0.92
CA PHE A 76 4.68 5.13 1.71
C PHE A 76 5.08 6.54 2.09
N LEU A 77 5.16 7.48 1.14
CA LEU A 77 5.52 8.87 1.42
C LEU A 77 4.53 9.53 2.38
N PHE A 78 3.23 9.30 2.18
CA PHE A 78 2.18 9.77 3.10
C PHE A 78 2.37 9.20 4.51
N CYS A 79 2.52 7.88 4.65
CA CYS A 79 2.67 7.23 5.95
C CYS A 79 3.99 7.58 6.64
N LEU A 80 5.08 7.72 5.87
CA LEU A 80 6.38 8.16 6.35
C LEU A 80 6.28 9.57 6.92
N TYR A 81 5.73 10.50 6.15
CA TYR A 81 5.55 11.88 6.59
C TYR A 81 4.67 11.95 7.83
N PHE A 82 3.45 11.42 7.78
CA PHE A 82 2.49 11.55 8.88
C PHE A 82 2.82 10.67 10.10
N GLY A 83 3.56 9.58 9.92
CA GLY A 83 3.99 8.67 10.98
C GLY A 83 5.25 9.14 11.71
N TRP A 84 6.22 9.71 10.99
CA TRP A 84 7.52 10.09 11.57
C TRP A 84 7.71 11.60 11.70
N PHE A 85 7.40 12.36 10.66
CA PHE A 85 7.81 13.77 10.56
C PHE A 85 6.73 14.77 11.00
N PHE A 86 5.46 14.50 10.69
CA PHE A 86 4.36 15.35 11.12
C PHE A 86 4.22 15.31 12.63
N ARG A 87 4.41 16.43 13.33
CA ARG A 87 4.02 16.57 14.73
C ARG A 87 2.78 17.45 14.76
N ALA A 88 1.63 16.89 15.12
CA ALA A 88 0.52 17.72 15.54
C ALA A 88 0.98 18.45 16.80
N ASN A 89 0.98 19.78 16.81
CA ASN A 89 1.09 20.55 18.05
C ASN A 89 -0.04 20.04 18.96
N ARG A 90 0.29 19.17 19.90
CA ARG A 90 -0.57 18.97 21.05
C ARG A 90 -0.35 20.21 21.89
N SER A 91 -1.32 21.11 21.91
CA SER A 91 -1.44 22.05 23.03
C SER A 91 -1.37 21.19 24.29
N VAL A 92 -0.35 21.48 25.09
CA VAL A 92 -0.25 20.97 26.45
C VAL A 92 -1.24 21.81 27.23
N ASP A 93 -2.41 21.22 27.52
CA ASP A 93 -3.33 21.71 28.54
C ASP A 93 -3.18 20.80 29.78
#